data_AF-A0A7W1UTU3-F1
#
_entry.id   AF-A0A7W1UTU3-F1
#
_cell.length_a   1.000
_cell.length_b   1.000
_cell.length_c   1.000
_cell.angle_alpha   90.00
_cell.angle_beta   90.00
_cell.angle_gamma   90.00
#
_symmetry.space_group_name_H-M   'P 1'
#
loop_
_entity.id
_entity.type
_entity.pdbx_description
1 polymer ?
#
loop_
_entity_poly.entity_id
_entity_poly.type
_entity_poly.pdbx_seq_one_letter_code
_entity_poly.pdbx_strand_id
1 'polypeptide(L)'
;MPVAVFAGSLCVQSHVSHVGTVVGLGILAAVVGALATIRRAPRDDDRSSGRRWILCGIVLGTVLWVPPIVEQLTRSPGNLSSLWRYFTAPGEPPVGLRSGVELLLVHHDPWRLVTGQVLSGRALVTGSTLPGALMLGCWAIAAIVAIRLRHRPLVRLHLVIGAALVMAGVSMSRIVGDPWYYLVLWGWALGALVGFVTIWTLVVLVARHQASLRTRWPRRAPGKLAMCIALVISTAVFTGQASRVEVLRPDLSSAVGELVPSTVAALAEGSIPGTGRDGRYLVTWTDPFHLGTQGWALLNELDRHGFDVAAVERYRAQATEAHIRSPDDATAVVNLAVGSAIEEWRGKAGVHEIAYFDARTGTERSRYARLRSVLIRELKAAGLDELVPAVDENAFALANDPALPESTRSTIVSMRRIGVPTAVFVGPPEAVSET
;
A
#
# COMPACT_ATOMS: atom_id res chain seq x y z
N MET A 1 -25.52 -9.74 0.92
CA MET A 1 -25.47 -8.27 1.09
C MET A 1 -24.61 -7.87 2.27
N PRO A 2 -24.86 -8.30 3.53
CA PRO A 2 -24.04 -7.88 4.67
C PRO A 2 -22.55 -8.16 4.52
N VAL A 3 -22.18 -9.34 4.01
CA VAL A 3 -20.77 -9.70 3.74
C VAL A 3 -20.10 -8.73 2.76
N ALA A 4 -20.80 -8.33 1.69
CA ALA A 4 -20.27 -7.39 0.71
C ALA A 4 -20.16 -5.97 1.29
N VAL A 5 -21.11 -5.55 2.12
CA VAL A 5 -21.06 -4.27 2.83
C VAL A 5 -19.91 -4.23 3.83
N PHE A 6 -19.71 -5.30 4.60
CA PHE A 6 -18.60 -5.43 5.54
C PHE A 6 -17.26 -5.38 4.81
N ALA A 7 -17.06 -6.26 3.82
CA ALA A 7 -15.81 -6.33 3.07
C ALA A 7 -15.53 -5.01 2.31
N GLY A 8 -16.56 -4.42 1.69
CA GLY A 8 -16.43 -3.14 1.00
C GLY A 8 -16.10 -1.98 1.95
N SER A 9 -16.74 -1.92 3.12
CA SER A 9 -16.45 -0.89 4.12
C SER A 9 -15.04 -1.04 4.66
N LEU A 10 -14.62 -2.26 4.97
CA LEU A 10 -13.25 -2.55 5.39
C LEU A 10 -12.24 -2.10 4.32
N CYS A 11 -12.42 -2.50 3.06
CA CYS A 11 -11.52 -2.09 1.97
C CYS A 11 -11.43 -0.57 1.82
N VAL A 12 -12.56 0.13 1.80
CA VAL A 12 -12.59 1.59 1.62
C VAL A 12 -11.98 2.33 2.82
N GLN A 13 -12.23 1.86 4.04
CA GLN A 13 -11.68 2.46 5.26
C GLN A 13 -10.19 2.15 5.45
N SER A 14 -9.70 1.01 4.94
CA SER A 14 -8.27 0.66 5.00
C SER A 14 -7.45 1.40 3.95
N HIS A 15 -7.98 1.61 2.75
CA HIS A 15 -7.23 2.31 1.70
C HIS A 15 -8.14 2.96 0.64
N VAL A 16 -7.93 4.25 0.39
CA VAL A 16 -8.79 5.07 -0.49
C VAL A 16 -8.83 4.57 -1.94
N SER A 17 -7.80 3.87 -2.42
CA SER A 17 -7.77 3.31 -3.78
C SER A 17 -8.89 2.29 -4.06
N HIS A 18 -9.54 1.76 -3.01
CA HIS A 18 -10.69 0.89 -3.17
C HIS A 18 -12.01 1.62 -3.45
N VAL A 19 -12.09 2.94 -3.21
CA VAL A 19 -13.32 3.74 -3.34
C VAL A 19 -13.94 3.57 -4.72
N GLY A 20 -13.16 3.80 -5.79
CA GLY A 20 -13.67 3.75 -7.16
C GLY A 20 -14.32 2.41 -7.50
N THR A 21 -13.65 1.30 -7.16
CA THR A 21 -14.13 -0.05 -7.46
C THR A 21 -15.28 -0.48 -6.55
N VAL A 22 -15.16 -0.31 -5.23
CA VAL A 22 -16.17 -0.77 -4.26
C VAL A 22 -17.46 0.06 -4.35
N VAL A 23 -17.34 1.39 -4.33
CA VAL A 23 -18.51 2.28 -4.40
C VAL A 23 -19.16 2.19 -5.78
N GLY A 24 -18.36 2.18 -6.86
CA GLY A 24 -18.86 2.03 -8.22
C GLY A 24 -19.65 0.74 -8.43
N LEU A 25 -19.12 -0.40 -7.97
CA LEU A 25 -19.84 -1.69 -8.02
C LEU A 25 -21.07 -1.71 -7.10
N GLY A 26 -21.00 -1.07 -5.92
CA GLY A 26 -22.13 -0.93 -5.00
C GLY A 26 -23.30 -0.17 -5.62
N ILE A 27 -23.02 0.98 -6.25
CA ILE A 27 -24.02 1.78 -6.98
C ILE A 27 -24.61 0.97 -8.14
N LEU A 28 -23.76 0.32 -8.94
CA LEU A 28 -24.22 -0.50 -10.05
C LEU A 28 -25.15 -1.63 -9.57
N ALA A 29 -24.79 -2.31 -8.48
CA ALA A 29 -25.62 -3.36 -7.89
C ALA A 29 -26.96 -2.81 -7.38
N ALA A 30 -26.97 -1.63 -6.75
CA ALA A 30 -28.18 -0.97 -6.28
C ALA A 30 -29.11 -0.58 -7.44
N VAL A 31 -28.57 0.03 -8.50
CA VAL A 31 -29.33 0.43 -9.70
C VAL A 31 -29.91 -0.80 -10.40
N VAL A 32 -29.10 -1.84 -10.64
CA VAL A 32 -29.57 -3.08 -11.27
C VAL A 32 -30.63 -3.76 -10.39
N GLY A 33 -30.46 -3.74 -9.07
CA GLY A 33 -31.43 -4.23 -8.10
C GLY A 33 -32.77 -3.49 -8.18
N ALA A 34 -32.74 -2.16 -8.18
CA ALA A 34 -33.93 -1.31 -8.28
C ALA A 34 -34.66 -1.48 -9.63
N LEU A 35 -33.93 -1.55 -10.74
CA LEU A 35 -34.53 -1.81 -12.05
C LEU A 35 -35.16 -3.20 -12.12
N ALA A 36 -34.54 -4.20 -11.47
CA ALA A 36 -35.07 -5.55 -11.42
C ALA A 36 -36.33 -5.66 -10.54
N THR A 37 -36.45 -4.88 -9.47
CA THR A 37 -37.67 -4.84 -8.65
C THR A 37 -38.81 -4.12 -9.35
N ILE A 38 -38.54 -3.02 -10.05
CA ILE A 38 -39.54 -2.28 -10.84
C ILE A 38 -40.10 -3.15 -11.98
N ARG A 39 -39.26 -3.96 -12.64
CA ARG A 39 -39.65 -4.80 -13.79
C ARG A 39 -40.36 -6.11 -13.42
N ARG A 40 -40.44 -6.49 -12.14
CA ARG A 40 -41.07 -7.75 -11.72
C ARG A 40 -42.49 -7.51 -11.20
N ALA A 41 -43.46 -8.27 -11.71
CA ALA A 41 -44.81 -8.31 -11.16
C ALA A 41 -44.78 -8.82 -9.70
N PRO A 42 -45.66 -8.33 -8.80
CA PRO A 42 -45.70 -8.72 -7.40
C PRO A 42 -45.86 -10.24 -7.27
N ARG A 43 -44.88 -10.91 -6.65
CA ARG A 43 -45.03 -12.25 -6.08
C ARG A 43 -44.62 -12.14 -4.61
N ASP A 44 -45.54 -12.48 -3.72
CA ASP A 44 -45.45 -12.10 -2.30
C ASP A 44 -44.47 -12.94 -1.47
N ASP A 45 -44.21 -14.20 -1.85
CA ASP A 45 -43.46 -15.13 -1.00
C ASP A 45 -41.92 -14.94 -0.99
N ASP A 46 -41.32 -14.36 -2.04
CA ASP A 46 -39.84 -14.26 -2.17
C ASP A 46 -39.28 -12.89 -1.72
N ARG A 47 -40.16 -11.97 -1.28
CA ARG A 47 -39.81 -10.58 -0.91
C ARG A 47 -39.25 -10.44 0.50
N SER A 48 -39.72 -11.25 1.44
CA SER A 48 -39.42 -11.10 2.88
C SER A 48 -37.95 -11.40 3.20
N SER A 49 -37.40 -12.47 2.64
CA SER A 49 -36.02 -12.90 2.86
C SER A 49 -35.00 -11.93 2.24
N GLY A 50 -35.23 -11.48 0.99
CA GLY A 50 -34.35 -10.52 0.32
C GLY A 50 -34.31 -9.16 1.02
N ARG A 51 -35.47 -8.65 1.45
CA ARG A 51 -35.58 -7.38 2.17
C ARG A 51 -34.89 -7.42 3.53
N ARG A 52 -34.97 -8.55 4.25
CA ARG A 52 -34.22 -8.75 5.51
C ARG A 52 -32.72 -8.61 5.30
N TRP A 53 -32.15 -9.27 4.29
CA TRP A 53 -30.70 -9.18 4.03
C TRP A 53 -30.24 -7.81 3.51
N ILE A 54 -31.09 -7.10 2.78
CA ILE A 54 -30.84 -5.71 2.40
C ILE A 54 -30.85 -4.82 3.64
N LEU A 55 -31.87 -4.95 4.50
CA LEU A 55 -31.97 -4.19 5.74
C LEU A 55 -30.78 -4.47 6.67
N CYS A 56 -30.40 -5.74 6.85
CA CYS A 56 -29.19 -6.10 7.60
C CYS A 56 -27.94 -5.46 6.99
N GLY A 57 -27.85 -5.39 5.65
CA GLY A 57 -26.74 -4.73 4.97
C GLY A 57 -26.72 -3.22 5.23
N ILE A 58 -27.87 -2.55 5.18
CA ILE A 58 -28.00 -1.11 5.46
C ILE A 58 -27.62 -0.83 6.92
N VAL A 59 -28.22 -1.55 7.87
CA VAL A 59 -27.94 -1.40 9.31
C VAL A 59 -26.45 -1.61 9.59
N LEU A 60 -25.86 -2.68 9.04
CA LEU A 60 -24.44 -2.94 9.20
C LEU A 60 -23.59 -1.81 8.59
N GLY A 61 -23.91 -1.37 7.38
CA GLY A 61 -23.21 -0.25 6.72
C GLY A 61 -23.29 1.04 7.55
N THR A 62 -24.47 1.38 8.07
CA THR A 62 -24.64 2.54 8.95
C THR A 62 -23.76 2.42 10.19
N VAL A 63 -23.79 1.28 10.88
CA VAL A 63 -22.98 1.04 12.09
C VAL A 63 -21.48 1.16 11.79
N LEU A 64 -21.00 0.53 10.71
CA LEU A 64 -19.58 0.57 10.31
C LEU A 64 -19.08 1.96 9.91
N TRP A 65 -19.98 2.87 9.53
CA TRP A 65 -19.64 4.23 9.12
C TRP A 65 -19.95 5.30 10.17
N VAL A 66 -20.44 4.91 11.36
CA VAL A 66 -20.62 5.86 12.48
C VAL A 66 -19.32 6.59 12.81
N PRO A 67 -18.15 5.93 12.99
CA PRO A 67 -16.94 6.67 13.37
C PRO A 67 -16.49 7.72 12.34
N PRO A 68 -16.41 7.42 11.02
CA PRO A 68 -16.13 8.43 10.00
C PRO A 68 -17.15 9.57 9.95
N ILE A 69 -18.45 9.28 10.18
CA ILE A 69 -19.50 10.30 10.21
C ILE A 69 -19.34 11.20 11.44
N VAL A 70 -19.08 10.62 12.61
CA VAL A 70 -18.83 11.38 13.84
C VAL A 70 -17.61 12.27 13.66
N GLU A 71 -16.50 11.75 13.12
CA GLU A 71 -15.32 12.55 12.82
C GLU A 71 -15.65 13.70 11.86
N GLN A 72 -16.39 13.40 10.79
CA GLN A 72 -16.79 14.39 9.79
C GLN A 72 -17.65 15.53 10.38
N LEU A 73 -18.45 15.24 11.41
CA LEU A 73 -19.33 16.22 12.07
C LEU A 73 -18.66 16.96 13.23
N THR A 74 -17.61 16.39 13.83
CA THR A 74 -16.95 16.93 15.03
C THR A 74 -15.65 17.65 14.73
N ARG A 75 -14.97 17.35 13.62
CA ARG A 75 -13.71 17.99 13.23
C ARG A 75 -13.88 18.96 12.06
N SER A 76 -13.02 19.97 12.00
CA SER A 76 -12.96 20.95 10.91
C SER A 76 -11.51 21.13 10.43
N PRO A 77 -11.13 20.65 9.23
CA PRO A 77 -11.97 19.91 8.28
C PRO A 77 -12.22 18.46 8.73
N GLY A 78 -13.43 17.96 8.46
CA GLY A 78 -13.74 16.55 8.59
C GLY A 78 -13.04 15.70 7.53
N ASN A 79 -12.81 14.42 7.84
CA ASN A 79 -12.05 13.49 7.00
C ASN A 79 -12.64 13.32 5.58
N LEU A 80 -13.97 13.20 5.44
CA LEU A 80 -14.62 13.10 4.12
C LEU A 80 -14.49 14.40 3.31
N SER A 81 -14.52 15.57 3.97
CA SER A 81 -14.27 16.85 3.31
C SER A 81 -12.83 16.95 2.79
N SER A 82 -11.85 16.44 3.55
CA SER A 82 -10.46 16.39 3.13
C SER A 82 -10.26 15.46 1.93
N LEU A 83 -10.86 14.27 1.95
CA LEU A 83 -10.84 13.34 0.82
C LEU A 83 -11.51 13.93 -0.43
N TRP A 84 -12.66 14.58 -0.27
CA TRP A 84 -13.33 15.26 -1.37
C TRP A 84 -12.43 16.32 -2.00
N ARG A 85 -11.84 17.19 -1.18
CA ARG A 85 -10.92 18.25 -1.65
C ARG A 85 -9.72 17.66 -2.38
N TYR A 86 -9.12 16.60 -1.84
CA TYR A 86 -8.00 15.90 -2.47
C TYR A 86 -8.33 15.44 -3.89
N PHE A 87 -9.51 14.86 -4.13
CA PHE A 87 -9.88 14.39 -5.47
C PHE A 87 -10.41 15.48 -6.42
N THR A 88 -11.01 16.55 -5.90
CA THR A 88 -11.56 17.63 -6.73
C THR A 88 -10.58 18.74 -7.05
N ALA A 89 -9.61 18.99 -6.18
CA ALA A 89 -8.59 20.02 -6.32
C ALA A 89 -7.24 19.48 -5.82
N PRO A 90 -6.69 18.45 -6.50
CA PRO A 90 -5.39 17.90 -6.11
C PRO A 90 -4.28 18.92 -6.36
N GLY A 91 -3.25 18.91 -5.49
CA GLY A 91 -2.07 19.76 -5.66
C GLY A 91 -1.20 19.38 -6.87
N GLU A 92 -1.35 18.16 -7.36
CA GLU A 92 -0.66 17.63 -8.54
C GLU A 92 -1.67 17.00 -9.51
N PRO A 93 -1.38 17.01 -10.82
CA PRO A 93 -2.25 16.36 -11.79
C PRO A 93 -2.25 14.82 -11.59
N PRO A 94 -3.40 14.15 -11.77
CA PRO A 94 -3.42 12.69 -11.81
C PRO A 94 -2.60 12.13 -12.97
N VAL A 95 -2.10 10.90 -12.83
CA VAL A 95 -1.29 10.19 -13.86
C VAL A 95 -2.00 10.05 -15.21
N GLY A 96 -3.34 10.13 -15.23
CA GLY A 96 -4.15 10.19 -16.45
C GLY A 96 -4.53 8.83 -17.04
N LEU A 97 -5.38 8.87 -18.07
CA LEU A 97 -6.02 7.67 -18.64
C LEU A 97 -5.01 6.70 -19.25
N ARG A 98 -4.01 7.21 -19.98
CA ARG A 98 -3.00 6.37 -20.63
C ARG A 98 -2.22 5.56 -19.60
N SER A 99 -1.64 6.23 -18.61
CA SER A 99 -0.90 5.59 -17.52
C SER A 99 -1.80 4.65 -16.72
N GLY A 100 -3.06 5.01 -16.46
CA GLY A 100 -4.04 4.14 -15.82
C GLY A 100 -4.30 2.83 -16.59
N VAL A 101 -4.40 2.89 -17.92
CA VAL A 101 -4.56 1.70 -18.77
C VAL A 101 -3.27 0.87 -18.82
N GLU A 102 -2.11 1.52 -18.93
CA GLU A 102 -0.81 0.83 -18.89
C GLU A 102 -0.64 0.07 -17.56
N LEU A 103 -0.94 0.71 -16.42
CA LEU A 103 -0.96 0.09 -15.10
C LEU A 103 -1.93 -1.10 -15.05
N LEU A 104 -3.16 -0.94 -15.55
CA LEU A 104 -4.14 -2.01 -15.59
C LEU A 104 -3.62 -3.23 -16.36
N LEU A 105 -3.02 -3.01 -17.53
CA LEU A 105 -2.48 -4.08 -18.37
C LEU A 105 -1.28 -4.78 -17.70
N VAL A 106 -0.37 -4.02 -17.10
CA VAL A 106 0.77 -4.60 -16.37
C VAL A 106 0.31 -5.50 -15.21
N HIS A 107 -0.77 -5.13 -14.51
CA HIS A 107 -1.35 -5.93 -13.42
C HIS A 107 -2.19 -7.13 -13.88
N HIS A 108 -2.45 -7.25 -15.19
CA HIS A 108 -3.14 -8.38 -15.80
C HIS A 108 -2.19 -9.32 -16.53
N ASP A 109 -0.87 -9.16 -16.38
CA ASP A 109 0.11 -10.13 -16.85
C ASP A 109 0.01 -11.43 -16.01
N PRO A 110 -0.46 -12.54 -16.60
CA PRO A 110 -0.62 -13.80 -15.87
C PRO A 110 0.72 -14.39 -15.42
N TRP A 111 1.82 -14.08 -16.11
CA TRP A 111 3.13 -14.63 -15.77
C TRP A 111 3.63 -14.08 -14.44
N ARG A 112 3.30 -12.83 -14.12
CA ARG A 112 3.66 -12.19 -12.85
C ARG A 112 2.92 -12.78 -11.65
N LEU A 113 1.68 -13.25 -11.86
CA LEU A 113 0.93 -14.02 -10.86
C LEU A 113 1.56 -15.40 -10.62
N VAL A 114 1.94 -16.10 -11.70
CA VAL A 114 2.47 -17.47 -11.62
C VAL A 114 3.90 -17.52 -11.07
N THR A 115 4.74 -16.55 -11.41
CA THR A 115 6.15 -16.49 -10.97
C THR A 115 6.33 -15.98 -9.53
N GLY A 116 5.24 -15.67 -8.82
CA GLY A 116 5.31 -15.19 -7.44
C GLY A 116 5.91 -13.78 -7.31
N GLN A 117 6.00 -13.00 -8.38
CA GLN A 117 6.46 -11.60 -8.31
C GLN A 117 5.55 -10.73 -7.43
N VAL A 118 4.26 -11.10 -7.34
CA VAL A 118 3.30 -10.50 -6.41
C VAL A 118 3.64 -10.80 -4.95
N LEU A 119 4.19 -11.98 -4.66
CA LEU A 119 4.56 -12.43 -3.30
C LEU A 119 5.97 -11.98 -2.89
N SER A 120 6.84 -11.66 -3.85
CA SER A 120 8.22 -11.24 -3.57
C SER A 120 8.36 -9.74 -3.24
N GLY A 121 7.24 -9.00 -3.18
CA GLY A 121 7.23 -7.55 -2.91
C GLY A 121 7.82 -6.70 -4.04
N ARG A 122 8.24 -7.31 -5.15
CA ARG A 122 8.75 -6.65 -6.36
C ARG A 122 7.61 -6.32 -7.33
N ALA A 123 6.45 -5.91 -6.82
CA ALA A 123 5.31 -5.57 -7.67
C ALA A 123 5.66 -4.34 -8.51
N LEU A 124 6.10 -4.56 -9.74
CA LEU A 124 6.53 -3.49 -10.63
C LEU A 124 5.30 -2.82 -11.24
N VAL A 125 5.23 -1.50 -11.10
CA VAL A 125 4.27 -0.65 -11.82
C VAL A 125 4.66 -0.43 -13.29
N THR A 126 5.82 -0.94 -13.68
CA THR A 126 6.36 -0.89 -15.04
C THR A 126 6.48 -2.29 -15.65
N GLY A 127 6.40 -2.36 -16.99
CA GLY A 127 6.54 -3.62 -17.72
C GLY A 127 5.88 -3.58 -19.10
N SER A 128 6.00 -4.70 -19.83
CA SER A 128 5.28 -4.88 -21.08
C SER A 128 3.78 -4.98 -20.81
N THR A 129 2.98 -4.22 -21.57
CA THR A 129 1.52 -4.27 -21.53
C THR A 129 0.93 -5.41 -22.38
N LEU A 130 1.75 -6.03 -23.23
CA LEU A 130 1.32 -7.06 -24.18
C LEU A 130 0.74 -8.31 -23.50
N PRO A 131 1.36 -8.91 -22.46
CA PRO A 131 0.80 -10.09 -21.79
C PRO A 131 -0.59 -9.81 -21.18
N GLY A 132 -0.74 -8.64 -20.55
CA GLY A 132 -2.03 -8.19 -20.02
C GLY A 132 -3.08 -7.97 -21.10
N ALA A 133 -2.69 -7.37 -22.22
CA ALA A 133 -3.59 -7.16 -23.36
C ALA A 133 -4.07 -8.50 -23.94
N LEU A 134 -3.17 -9.48 -24.08
CA LEU A 134 -3.52 -10.84 -24.51
C LEU A 134 -4.47 -11.53 -23.53
N MET A 135 -4.21 -11.41 -22.22
CA MET A 135 -5.11 -11.96 -21.19
C MET A 135 -6.51 -11.33 -21.26
N LEU A 136 -6.62 -10.00 -21.37
CA LEU A 136 -7.91 -9.32 -21.50
C LEU A 136 -8.61 -9.66 -22.82
N GLY A 137 -7.86 -9.86 -23.91
CA GLY A 137 -8.37 -10.36 -25.19
C GLY A 137 -8.97 -11.76 -25.05
N CYS A 138 -8.25 -12.70 -24.43
CA CYS A 138 -8.73 -14.05 -24.12
C CYS A 138 -9.99 -14.02 -23.24
N TRP A 139 -10.02 -13.14 -22.23
CA TRP A 139 -11.18 -12.95 -21.37
C TRP A 139 -12.39 -12.41 -22.14
N ALA A 140 -12.19 -11.46 -23.06
CA ALA A 140 -13.27 -10.93 -23.90
C ALA A 140 -13.86 -12.04 -24.80
N ILE A 141 -13.00 -12.87 -25.40
CA ILE A 141 -13.42 -14.06 -26.16
C ILE A 141 -14.22 -15.00 -25.26
N ALA A 142 -13.74 -15.29 -24.05
CA ALA A 142 -14.45 -16.11 -23.08
C ALA A 142 -15.83 -15.52 -22.72
N ALA A 143 -15.94 -14.20 -22.50
CA ALA A 143 -17.22 -13.55 -22.24
C ALA A 143 -18.21 -13.75 -23.40
N ILE A 144 -17.74 -13.59 -24.65
CA ILE A 144 -18.55 -13.85 -25.86
C ILE A 144 -18.96 -15.32 -25.91
N VAL A 145 -18.04 -16.26 -25.64
CA VAL A 145 -18.35 -17.69 -25.58
C VAL A 145 -19.40 -17.97 -24.51
N ALA A 146 -19.31 -17.40 -23.31
CA ALA A 146 -20.31 -17.59 -22.25
C ALA A 146 -21.70 -17.11 -22.68
N ILE A 147 -21.78 -15.99 -23.43
CA ILE A 147 -23.02 -15.47 -24.02
C ILE A 147 -23.56 -16.45 -25.07
N ARG A 148 -22.72 -16.92 -26.00
CA ARG A 148 -23.10 -17.91 -27.04
C ARG A 148 -23.54 -19.24 -26.42
N LEU A 149 -22.91 -19.65 -25.32
CA LEU A 149 -23.29 -20.83 -24.55
C LEU A 149 -24.59 -20.63 -23.76
N ARG A 150 -25.09 -19.39 -23.65
CA ARG A 150 -26.24 -18.98 -22.83
C ARG A 150 -26.09 -19.37 -21.36
N HIS A 151 -24.86 -19.44 -20.86
CA HIS A 151 -24.57 -19.83 -19.48
C HIS A 151 -24.74 -18.63 -18.54
N ARG A 152 -25.99 -18.36 -18.13
CA ARG A 152 -26.39 -17.14 -17.38
C ARG A 152 -25.47 -16.80 -16.17
N PRO A 153 -25.04 -17.75 -15.32
CA PRO A 153 -24.13 -17.43 -14.23
C PRO A 153 -22.76 -16.91 -14.68
N LEU A 154 -22.21 -17.45 -15.78
CA LEU A 154 -20.91 -17.02 -16.32
C LEU A 154 -21.03 -15.65 -16.96
N VAL A 155 -22.10 -15.42 -17.73
CA VAL A 155 -22.38 -14.10 -18.31
C VAL A 155 -22.46 -13.03 -17.22
N ARG A 156 -23.19 -13.30 -16.13
CA ARG A 156 -23.27 -12.36 -14.99
C ARG A 156 -21.91 -12.10 -14.35
N LEU A 157 -21.11 -13.15 -14.15
CA LEU A 157 -19.77 -13.01 -13.57
C LEU A 157 -18.84 -12.19 -14.48
N HIS A 158 -18.83 -12.46 -15.79
CA HIS A 158 -18.09 -11.65 -16.77
C HIS A 158 -18.55 -10.18 -16.78
N LEU A 159 -19.85 -9.91 -16.67
CA LEU A 159 -20.36 -8.53 -16.60
C LEU A 159 -19.89 -7.79 -15.33
N VAL A 160 -19.93 -8.46 -14.17
CA VAL A 160 -19.44 -7.86 -12.91
C VAL A 160 -17.94 -7.60 -12.99
N ILE A 161 -17.16 -8.56 -13.50
CA ILE A 161 -15.71 -8.39 -13.69
C ILE A 161 -15.42 -7.27 -14.71
N GLY A 162 -16.19 -7.19 -15.80
CA GLY A 162 -16.04 -6.12 -16.78
C GLY A 162 -16.32 -4.73 -16.19
N ALA A 163 -17.37 -4.60 -15.38
CA ALA A 163 -17.63 -3.37 -14.63
C ALA A 163 -16.49 -3.05 -13.65
N ALA A 164 -15.97 -4.04 -12.94
CA ALA A 164 -14.83 -3.88 -12.04
C ALA A 164 -13.56 -3.44 -12.78
N LEU A 165 -13.28 -3.97 -13.98
CA LEU A 165 -12.15 -3.57 -14.82
C LEU A 165 -12.25 -2.11 -15.27
N VAL A 166 -13.45 -1.65 -15.66
CA VAL A 166 -13.69 -0.25 -16.02
C VAL A 166 -13.44 0.66 -14.81
N MET A 167 -14.04 0.32 -13.66
CA MET A 167 -13.83 1.09 -12.42
C MET A 167 -12.36 1.08 -11.98
N ALA A 168 -11.66 -0.04 -12.21
CA ALA A 168 -10.24 -0.17 -11.91
C ALA A 168 -9.40 0.76 -12.79
N GLY A 169 -9.65 0.80 -14.10
CA GLY A 169 -8.96 1.72 -15.02
C GLY A 169 -9.22 3.19 -14.66
N VAL A 170 -10.46 3.54 -14.31
CA VAL A 170 -10.79 4.89 -13.82
C VAL A 170 -10.03 5.19 -12.52
N SER A 171 -10.04 4.28 -11.55
CA SER A 171 -9.33 4.46 -10.28
C SER A 171 -7.82 4.63 -10.48
N MET A 172 -7.20 3.81 -11.33
CA MET A 172 -5.76 3.90 -11.63
C MET A 172 -5.40 5.19 -12.37
N SER A 173 -6.27 5.68 -13.26
CA SER A 173 -6.05 6.97 -13.94
C SER A 173 -6.14 8.20 -13.04
N ARG A 174 -6.74 8.04 -11.86
CA ARG A 174 -6.96 9.11 -10.86
C ARG A 174 -5.93 9.10 -9.73
N ILE A 175 -4.91 8.24 -9.80
CA ILE A 175 -3.78 8.27 -8.87
C ILE A 175 -3.06 9.60 -9.07
N VAL A 176 -2.82 10.32 -7.96
CA VAL A 176 -2.08 11.58 -7.92
C VAL A 176 -0.65 11.28 -7.44
N GLY A 177 0.33 11.91 -8.08
CA GLY A 177 1.75 11.62 -7.86
C GLY A 177 2.20 10.28 -8.46
N ASP A 178 3.34 9.79 -8.01
CA ASP A 178 3.92 8.55 -8.52
C ASP A 178 3.10 7.31 -8.14
N PRO A 179 2.80 6.41 -9.09
CA PRO A 179 2.07 5.20 -8.82
C PRO A 179 2.97 4.21 -8.08
N TRP A 180 3.01 4.30 -6.76
CA TRP A 180 3.67 3.29 -5.95
C TRP A 180 2.93 1.96 -6.02
N TYR A 181 3.68 0.86 -6.01
CA TYR A 181 3.12 -0.49 -6.21
C TYR A 181 2.01 -0.84 -5.22
N TYR A 182 2.08 -0.34 -3.98
CA TYR A 182 1.10 -0.65 -2.94
C TYR A 182 -0.29 -0.08 -3.27
N LEU A 183 -0.37 0.99 -4.07
CA LEU A 183 -1.63 1.65 -4.45
C LEU A 183 -2.52 0.75 -5.33
N VAL A 184 -1.90 -0.21 -6.03
CA VAL A 184 -2.50 -1.02 -7.11
C VAL A 184 -2.46 -2.53 -6.84
N LEU A 185 -2.03 -2.95 -5.64
CA LEU A 185 -1.95 -4.37 -5.26
C LEU A 185 -3.26 -5.14 -5.45
N TRP A 186 -4.40 -4.50 -5.20
CA TRP A 186 -5.72 -5.07 -5.39
C TRP A 186 -6.04 -5.42 -6.86
N GLY A 187 -5.34 -4.80 -7.82
CA GLY A 187 -5.45 -5.11 -9.24
C GLY A 187 -5.07 -6.56 -9.55
N TRP A 188 -4.14 -7.16 -8.80
CA TRP A 188 -3.77 -8.57 -8.95
C TRP A 188 -4.90 -9.53 -8.60
N ALA A 189 -5.70 -9.20 -7.58
CA ALA A 189 -6.88 -9.98 -7.22
C ALA A 189 -7.92 -9.96 -8.36
N LEU A 190 -8.08 -8.82 -9.02
CA LEU A 190 -8.93 -8.69 -10.20
C LEU A 190 -8.37 -9.50 -11.39
N GLY A 191 -7.06 -9.45 -11.62
CA GLY A 191 -6.38 -10.27 -12.63
C GLY A 191 -6.56 -11.78 -12.40
N ALA A 192 -6.48 -12.24 -11.15
CA ALA A 192 -6.76 -13.63 -10.79
C ALA A 192 -8.21 -14.03 -11.10
N LEU A 193 -9.18 -13.15 -10.82
CA LEU A 193 -10.60 -13.38 -11.15
C LEU A 193 -10.83 -13.43 -12.66
N VAL A 194 -10.15 -12.58 -13.44
CA VAL A 194 -10.15 -12.60 -14.91
C VAL A 194 -9.63 -13.94 -15.43
N GLY A 195 -8.49 -14.41 -14.94
CA GLY A 195 -7.93 -15.72 -15.29
C GLY A 195 -8.88 -16.87 -14.94
N PHE A 196 -9.42 -16.85 -13.71
CA PHE A 196 -10.35 -17.87 -13.22
C PHE A 196 -11.61 -17.97 -14.08
N VAL A 197 -12.29 -16.85 -14.37
CA VAL A 197 -13.53 -16.87 -15.16
C VAL A 197 -13.26 -17.29 -16.61
N THR A 198 -12.10 -16.93 -17.15
CA THR A 198 -11.66 -17.35 -18.49
C THR A 198 -11.49 -18.87 -18.57
N ILE A 199 -10.77 -19.46 -17.60
CA ILE A 199 -10.59 -20.92 -17.50
C ILE A 199 -11.93 -21.62 -17.28
N TRP A 200 -12.78 -21.11 -16.38
CA TRP A 200 -14.09 -21.72 -16.14
C TRP A 200 -14.94 -21.74 -17.42
N THR A 201 -14.96 -20.65 -18.19
CA THR A 201 -15.70 -20.63 -19.46
C THR A 201 -15.12 -21.65 -20.46
N LEU A 202 -13.80 -21.80 -20.55
CA LEU A 202 -13.16 -22.81 -21.39
C LEU A 202 -13.55 -24.23 -20.96
N VAL A 203 -13.53 -24.54 -19.66
CA VAL A 203 -13.95 -25.85 -19.13
C VAL A 203 -15.40 -26.15 -19.51
N VAL A 204 -16.30 -25.16 -19.40
CA VAL A 204 -17.71 -25.33 -19.80
C VAL A 204 -17.85 -25.54 -21.31
N LEU A 205 -17.05 -24.85 -22.12
CA LEU A 205 -17.03 -25.03 -23.57
C LEU A 205 -16.58 -26.46 -23.95
N VAL A 206 -15.46 -26.92 -23.40
CA VAL A 206 -14.90 -28.26 -23.65
C VAL A 206 -15.86 -29.35 -23.17
N ALA A 207 -16.41 -29.21 -21.95
CA ALA A 207 -17.37 -30.17 -21.41
C ALA A 207 -18.64 -30.27 -22.28
N ARG A 208 -19.09 -29.16 -22.88
CA ARG A 208 -20.24 -29.18 -23.80
C ARG A 208 -19.91 -29.93 -25.09
N HIS A 209 -18.71 -29.76 -25.63
CA HIS A 209 -18.25 -30.43 -26.85
C HIS A 209 -17.95 -31.92 -26.63
N GLN A 210 -17.51 -32.31 -25.43
CA GLN A 210 -17.29 -33.71 -25.05
C GLN A 210 -18.59 -34.43 -24.66
N ALA A 211 -19.55 -33.73 -24.05
CA ALA A 211 -20.87 -34.29 -23.73
C ALA A 211 -21.72 -34.59 -24.98
N SER A 212 -21.40 -34.01 -26.15
CA SER A 212 -21.95 -34.47 -27.44
C SER A 212 -21.28 -35.74 -27.96
N LEU A 213 -20.18 -36.20 -27.35
CA LEU A 213 -19.39 -37.36 -27.77
C LEU A 213 -19.44 -38.56 -26.79
N ARG A 214 -19.61 -38.37 -25.46
CA ARG A 214 -19.99 -39.44 -24.49
C ARG A 214 -20.22 -38.90 -23.05
N THR A 215 -21.10 -39.59 -22.33
CA THR A 215 -21.43 -39.58 -20.86
C THR A 215 -21.83 -38.28 -20.14
N ARG A 216 -22.83 -38.42 -19.24
CA ARG A 216 -23.54 -37.38 -18.49
C ARG A 216 -22.69 -36.79 -17.35
N TRP A 217 -21.77 -35.88 -17.65
CA TRP A 217 -21.14 -35.07 -16.60
C TRP A 217 -22.20 -34.13 -15.97
N PRO A 218 -22.36 -34.05 -14.64
CA PRO A 218 -23.29 -33.11 -14.01
C PRO A 218 -22.98 -31.65 -14.38
N ARG A 219 -23.80 -31.11 -15.30
CA ARG A 219 -23.65 -29.82 -16.00
C ARG A 219 -23.71 -28.56 -15.12
N ARG A 220 -23.80 -28.66 -13.79
CA ARG A 220 -24.18 -27.50 -12.94
C ARG A 220 -23.38 -27.26 -11.65
N ALA A 221 -22.31 -28.01 -11.35
CA ALA A 221 -21.63 -27.89 -10.05
C ALA A 221 -20.11 -27.60 -10.02
N PRO A 222 -19.26 -27.89 -11.03
CA PRO A 222 -17.82 -27.89 -10.79
C PRO A 222 -17.25 -26.48 -10.55
N GLY A 223 -17.67 -25.46 -11.30
CA GLY A 223 -17.06 -24.12 -11.18
C GLY A 223 -17.49 -23.32 -9.95
N LYS A 224 -18.72 -23.49 -9.46
CA LYS A 224 -19.13 -22.88 -8.17
C LYS A 224 -18.39 -23.53 -7.01
N LEU A 225 -18.29 -24.86 -7.02
CA LEU A 225 -17.52 -25.60 -6.03
C LEU A 225 -16.04 -25.22 -6.10
N ALA A 226 -15.46 -25.12 -7.31
CA ALA A 226 -14.09 -24.66 -7.50
C ALA A 226 -13.87 -23.23 -6.98
N MET A 227 -14.82 -22.31 -7.20
CA MET A 227 -14.75 -20.96 -6.65
C MET A 227 -14.83 -20.95 -5.12
N CYS A 228 -15.73 -21.75 -4.53
CA CYS A 228 -15.81 -21.88 -3.07
C CYS A 228 -14.54 -22.51 -2.49
N ILE A 229 -14.02 -23.56 -3.11
CA ILE A 229 -12.77 -24.21 -2.71
C ILE A 229 -11.62 -23.21 -2.83
N ALA A 230 -11.50 -22.49 -3.95
CA ALA A 230 -10.48 -21.47 -4.15
C ALA A 230 -10.59 -20.37 -3.08
N LEU A 231 -11.80 -19.88 -2.78
CA LEU A 231 -12.01 -18.88 -1.74
C LEU A 231 -11.60 -19.41 -0.35
N VAL A 232 -11.99 -20.64 0.01
CA VAL A 232 -11.64 -21.26 1.29
C VAL A 232 -10.14 -21.50 1.39
N ILE A 233 -9.51 -22.05 0.35
CA ILE A 233 -8.06 -22.28 0.31
C ILE A 233 -7.33 -20.94 0.37
N SER A 234 -7.69 -19.96 -0.44
CA SER A 234 -7.08 -18.63 -0.39
C SER A 234 -7.23 -18.01 1.00
N THR A 235 -8.42 -18.05 1.60
CA THR A 235 -8.65 -17.54 2.95
C THR A 235 -7.77 -18.26 3.97
N ALA A 236 -7.70 -19.60 3.92
CA ALA A 236 -6.87 -20.39 4.83
C ALA A 236 -5.37 -20.11 4.64
N VAL A 237 -4.91 -20.00 3.39
CA VAL A 237 -3.51 -19.68 3.05
C VAL A 237 -3.16 -18.28 3.52
N PHE A 238 -3.97 -17.25 3.19
CA PHE A 238 -3.73 -15.88 3.62
C PHE A 238 -3.80 -15.74 5.14
N THR A 239 -4.72 -16.44 5.81
CA THR A 239 -4.80 -16.45 7.28
C THR A 239 -3.57 -17.12 7.89
N GLY A 240 -3.15 -18.26 7.33
CA GLY A 240 -1.93 -18.96 7.76
C GLY A 240 -0.67 -18.12 7.55
N GLN A 241 -0.57 -17.43 6.40
CA GLN A 241 0.52 -16.49 6.13
C GLN A 241 0.47 -15.31 7.09
N ALA A 242 -0.69 -14.68 7.28
CA ALA A 242 -0.89 -13.57 8.21
C ALA A 242 -0.45 -13.94 9.64
N SER A 243 -0.77 -15.16 10.10
CA SER A 243 -0.37 -15.66 11.42
C SER A 243 1.13 -15.94 11.57
N ARG A 244 1.88 -15.97 10.46
CA ARG A 244 3.32 -16.26 10.41
C ARG A 244 4.11 -15.12 9.77
N VAL A 245 3.51 -13.93 9.66
CA VAL A 245 4.22 -12.77 9.12
C VAL A 245 5.39 -12.47 10.04
N GLU A 246 6.59 -12.73 9.54
CA GLU A 246 7.83 -12.29 10.15
C GLU A 246 8.03 -10.81 9.86
N VAL A 247 8.67 -10.10 10.79
CA VAL A 247 9.05 -8.70 10.60
C VAL A 247 10.03 -8.65 9.42
N LEU A 248 9.68 -7.91 8.36
CA LEU A 248 10.46 -7.88 7.11
C LEU A 248 11.90 -7.34 7.31
N ARG A 249 12.06 -6.43 8.28
CA ARG A 249 13.32 -5.75 8.64
C ARG A 249 13.47 -5.67 10.17
N PRO A 250 13.74 -6.79 10.84
CA PRO A 250 13.87 -6.82 12.30
C PRO A 250 15.07 -5.99 12.77
N ASP A 251 16.09 -5.86 11.91
CA ASP A 251 17.28 -5.04 12.12
C ASP A 251 16.95 -3.57 12.39
N LEU A 252 15.94 -3.00 11.70
CA LEU A 252 15.51 -1.63 11.94
C LEU A 252 14.89 -1.46 13.32
N SER A 253 14.11 -2.45 13.76
CA SER A 253 13.49 -2.47 15.10
C SER A 253 14.54 -2.67 16.20
N SER A 254 15.48 -3.60 16.00
CA SER A 254 16.58 -3.82 16.92
C SER A 254 17.46 -2.58 17.07
N ALA A 255 17.78 -1.88 15.98
CA ALA A 255 18.56 -0.64 16.04
C ALA A 255 17.87 0.43 16.90
N VAL A 256 16.55 0.60 16.79
CA VAL A 256 15.80 1.52 17.66
C VAL A 256 15.81 1.01 19.11
N GLY A 257 15.65 -0.30 19.33
CA GLY A 257 15.72 -0.91 20.65
C GLY A 257 17.05 -0.68 21.38
N GLU A 258 18.16 -0.57 20.65
CA GLU A 258 19.48 -0.23 21.21
C GLU A 258 19.63 1.28 21.48
N LEU A 259 18.99 2.15 20.69
CA LEU A 259 19.09 3.61 20.84
C LEU A 259 18.18 4.16 21.94
N VAL A 260 17.00 3.58 22.12
CA VAL A 260 15.95 4.10 23.03
C VAL A 260 16.42 4.17 24.49
N PRO A 261 17.05 3.15 25.09
CA PRO A 261 17.45 3.21 26.50
C PRO A 261 18.38 4.40 26.81
N SER A 262 19.41 4.60 26.00
CA SER A 262 20.34 5.73 26.14
C SER A 262 19.65 7.06 25.89
N THR A 263 18.75 7.11 24.90
CA THR A 263 17.98 8.31 24.59
C THR A 263 17.08 8.71 25.77
N VAL A 264 16.30 7.77 26.30
CA VAL A 264 15.42 7.97 27.46
C VAL A 264 16.23 8.39 28.68
N ALA A 265 17.38 7.76 28.94
CA ALA A 265 18.24 8.12 30.06
C ALA A 265 18.76 9.55 29.95
N ALA A 266 19.29 9.95 28.78
CA ALA A 266 19.80 11.31 28.55
C ALA A 266 18.70 12.38 28.65
N LEU A 267 17.50 12.09 28.12
CA LEU A 267 16.36 13.00 28.24
C LEU A 267 15.84 13.11 29.68
N ALA A 268 15.82 12.01 30.42
CA ALA A 268 15.34 11.98 31.80
C ALA A 268 16.32 12.58 32.81
N GLU A 269 17.63 12.44 32.57
CA GLU A 269 18.68 12.99 33.46
C GLU A 269 18.69 14.52 33.44
N GLY A 270 18.38 15.15 32.30
CA GLY A 270 18.35 16.61 32.20
C GLY A 270 19.74 17.27 32.19
N SER A 271 20.81 16.50 31.99
CA SER A 271 22.20 16.97 32.04
C SER A 271 22.64 17.75 30.79
N ILE A 272 21.89 17.63 29.70
CA ILE A 272 22.15 18.27 28.40
C ILE A 272 21.19 19.46 28.24
N PRO A 273 21.64 20.61 27.70
CA PRO A 273 20.73 21.72 27.43
C PRO A 273 19.50 21.30 26.62
N GLY A 274 18.32 21.65 27.11
CA GLY A 274 17.05 21.30 26.48
C GLY A 274 16.50 19.92 26.84
N THR A 275 17.21 19.12 27.66
CA THR A 275 16.69 17.85 28.20
C THR A 275 16.02 18.02 29.56
N GLY A 276 15.20 17.05 29.96
CA GLY A 276 14.37 17.05 31.16
C GLY A 276 13.03 16.32 30.94
N ARG A 277 12.45 15.76 32.01
CA ARG A 277 11.17 15.03 31.91
C ARG A 277 9.99 15.89 31.46
N ASP A 278 10.01 17.17 31.80
CA ASP A 278 8.95 18.13 31.45
C ASP A 278 9.22 18.83 30.10
N GLY A 279 10.25 18.39 29.37
CA GLY A 279 10.60 18.94 28.07
C GLY A 279 9.55 18.61 27.01
N ARG A 280 9.26 19.59 26.15
CA ARG A 280 8.40 19.43 24.97
C ARG A 280 9.28 19.14 23.76
N TYR A 281 9.36 17.89 23.36
CA TYR A 281 10.32 17.43 22.36
C TYR A 281 9.71 17.40 20.96
N LEU A 282 10.43 17.94 20.00
CA LEU A 282 10.12 17.79 18.59
C LEU A 282 10.95 16.65 18.01
N VAL A 283 10.31 15.55 17.64
CA VAL A 283 11.00 14.38 17.09
C VAL A 283 11.10 14.51 15.58
N THR A 284 12.32 14.50 15.07
CA THR A 284 12.63 14.58 13.63
C THR A 284 13.55 13.45 13.20
N TRP A 285 13.72 13.29 11.90
CA TRP A 285 14.67 12.33 11.36
C TRP A 285 15.23 12.77 10.01
N THR A 286 16.47 12.36 9.76
CA THR A 286 17.14 12.42 8.47
C THR A 286 17.51 10.99 8.06
N ASP A 287 16.65 10.38 7.23
CA ASP A 287 16.75 8.96 6.85
C ASP A 287 16.69 8.77 5.33
N PRO A 288 17.85 8.63 4.66
CA PRO A 288 17.92 8.48 3.21
C PRO A 288 17.58 7.06 2.71
N PHE A 289 17.36 6.09 3.61
CA PHE A 289 17.26 4.66 3.24
C PHE A 289 15.90 4.02 3.53
N HIS A 290 15.16 4.52 4.53
CA HIS A 290 14.00 3.83 5.09
C HIS A 290 12.76 4.70 5.33
N LEU A 291 12.64 5.85 4.65
CA LEU A 291 11.45 6.72 4.72
C LEU A 291 11.07 7.15 6.15
N GLY A 292 12.04 7.23 7.06
CA GLY A 292 11.79 7.64 8.44
C GLY A 292 11.20 6.55 9.34
N THR A 293 11.21 5.28 8.92
CA THR A 293 10.61 4.17 9.69
C THR A 293 11.12 4.15 11.13
N GLN A 294 12.43 4.34 11.33
CA GLN A 294 13.03 4.36 12.66
C GLN A 294 12.72 5.64 13.46
N GLY A 295 12.52 6.78 12.77
CA GLY A 295 12.09 8.03 13.40
C GLY A 295 10.68 7.93 13.99
N TRP A 296 9.76 7.27 13.27
CA TRP A 296 8.42 6.95 13.80
C TRP A 296 8.48 6.03 15.01
N ALA A 297 9.33 5.02 14.98
CA ALA A 297 9.52 4.12 16.11
C ALA A 297 10.09 4.89 17.33
N LEU A 298 11.07 5.77 17.12
CA LEU A 298 11.61 6.60 18.19
C LEU A 298 10.54 7.51 18.81
N LEU A 299 9.73 8.18 18.00
CA LEU A 299 8.61 9.00 18.48
C LEU A 299 7.67 8.18 19.36
N ASN A 300 7.23 7.02 18.88
CA ASN A 300 6.31 6.15 19.61
C ASN A 300 6.92 5.61 20.92
N GLU A 301 8.21 5.28 20.92
CA GLU A 301 8.90 4.79 22.13
C GLU A 301 9.06 5.90 23.17
N LEU A 302 9.38 7.13 22.77
CA LEU A 302 9.46 8.26 23.69
C LEU A 302 8.08 8.62 24.29
N ASP A 303 7.02 8.60 23.48
CA ASP A 303 5.63 8.77 23.96
C ASP A 303 5.25 7.66 24.96
N ARG A 304 5.58 6.40 24.64
CA ARG A 304 5.38 5.25 25.53
C ARG A 304 6.13 5.37 26.86
N HIS A 305 7.26 6.07 26.87
CA HIS A 305 8.04 6.39 28.06
C HIS A 305 7.55 7.66 28.80
N GLY A 306 6.49 8.30 28.33
CA GLY A 306 5.81 9.42 28.98
C GLY A 306 6.39 10.80 28.68
N PHE A 307 7.23 10.93 27.65
CA PHE A 307 7.72 12.23 27.20
C PHE A 307 6.67 12.95 26.34
N ASP A 308 6.61 14.28 26.45
CA ASP A 308 5.75 15.09 25.59
C ASP A 308 6.40 15.29 24.19
N VAL A 309 6.16 14.33 23.30
CA VAL A 309 6.72 14.31 21.94
C VAL A 309 5.70 14.68 20.87
N ALA A 310 6.17 15.36 19.84
CA ALA A 310 5.40 15.67 18.65
C ALA A 310 6.30 15.63 17.41
N ALA A 311 5.69 15.42 16.24
CA ALA A 311 6.34 15.54 14.95
C ALA A 311 6.20 16.96 14.38
N VAL A 312 6.99 17.26 13.36
CA VAL A 312 6.86 18.50 12.57
C VAL A 312 5.63 18.47 11.67
N GLU A 313 5.10 19.66 11.35
CA GLU A 313 3.89 19.89 10.54
C GLU A 313 3.83 19.07 9.24
N ARG A 314 4.97 18.91 8.54
CA ARG A 314 5.06 18.10 7.31
C ARG A 314 4.62 16.64 7.49
N TYR A 315 4.63 16.12 8.72
CA TYR A 315 4.22 14.76 9.05
C TYR A 315 2.80 14.68 9.64
N ARG A 316 2.00 15.76 9.57
CA ARG A 316 0.62 15.81 10.08
C ARG A 316 -0.24 14.66 9.58
N ALA A 317 -0.07 14.26 8.32
CA ALA A 317 -0.84 13.17 7.73
C ALA A 317 -0.65 11.83 8.46
N GLN A 318 0.53 11.57 9.02
CA GLN A 318 0.84 10.33 9.74
C GLN A 318 0.74 10.49 11.26
N ALA A 319 1.23 11.61 11.83
CA ALA A 319 1.23 11.84 13.27
C ALA A 319 -0.16 12.22 13.82
N THR A 320 -1.06 12.67 12.94
CA THR A 320 -2.34 13.30 13.27
C THR A 320 -2.18 14.65 14.00
N GLU A 321 -3.23 15.45 14.03
CA GLU A 321 -3.20 16.79 14.61
C GLU A 321 -2.81 16.83 16.10
N ALA A 322 -3.06 15.74 16.84
CA ALA A 322 -2.75 15.66 18.26
C ALA A 322 -1.24 15.55 18.57
N HIS A 323 -0.41 15.16 17.58
CA HIS A 323 1.03 14.94 17.78
C HIS A 323 1.87 15.80 16.84
N ILE A 324 1.43 17.03 16.59
CA ILE A 324 2.14 18.01 15.75
C ILE A 324 2.50 19.24 16.57
N ARG A 325 3.73 19.74 16.38
CA ARG A 325 4.27 20.90 17.09
C ARG A 325 5.13 21.77 16.16
N SER A 326 5.02 23.08 16.33
CA SER A 326 5.94 24.03 15.71
C SER A 326 7.32 23.97 16.39
N PRO A 327 8.44 24.08 15.67
CA PRO A 327 9.76 24.22 16.29
C PRO A 327 9.80 25.29 17.38
N ASP A 328 9.16 26.43 17.17
CA ASP A 328 9.14 27.55 18.12
C ASP A 328 8.48 27.20 19.48
N ASP A 329 7.64 26.17 19.51
CA ASP A 329 6.97 25.68 20.72
C ASP A 329 7.71 24.51 21.40
N ALA A 330 8.82 24.06 20.82
CA ALA A 330 9.60 22.95 21.36
C ALA A 330 10.66 23.43 22.36
N THR A 331 10.88 22.65 23.40
CA THR A 331 12.02 22.82 24.31
C THR A 331 13.33 22.44 23.61
N ALA A 332 13.28 21.34 22.85
CA ALA A 332 14.42 20.81 22.11
C ALA A 332 13.93 19.92 20.97
N VAL A 333 14.83 19.67 20.03
CA VAL A 333 14.65 18.70 18.95
C VAL A 333 15.38 17.42 19.31
N VAL A 334 14.71 16.28 19.11
CA VAL A 334 15.29 14.95 19.16
C VAL A 334 15.34 14.42 17.74
N ASN A 335 16.53 14.39 17.14
CA ASN A 335 16.69 13.97 15.76
C ASN A 335 17.35 12.59 15.64
N LEU A 336 16.72 11.71 14.88
CA LEU A 336 17.31 10.44 14.44
C LEU A 336 18.01 10.63 13.09
N ALA A 337 19.34 10.48 13.04
CA ALA A 337 20.13 10.58 11.83
C ALA A 337 20.64 9.19 11.39
N VAL A 338 20.56 8.92 10.09
CA VAL A 338 20.92 7.62 9.51
C VAL A 338 22.03 7.81 8.46
N GLY A 339 23.11 7.03 8.57
CA GLY A 339 24.18 7.04 7.57
C GLY A 339 24.96 8.35 7.51
N SER A 340 25.07 8.93 6.31
CA SER A 340 25.80 10.18 6.04
C SER A 340 25.27 11.36 6.86
N ALA A 341 23.97 11.36 7.21
CA ALA A 341 23.34 12.41 8.00
C ALA A 341 23.94 12.54 9.42
N ILE A 342 24.61 11.51 9.93
CA ILE A 342 25.22 11.55 11.27
C ILE A 342 26.31 12.63 11.35
N GLU A 343 27.18 12.71 10.34
CA GLU A 343 28.26 13.71 10.32
C GLU A 343 27.71 15.14 10.12
N GLU A 344 26.63 15.28 9.35
CA GLU A 344 25.92 16.56 9.21
C GLU A 344 25.42 17.06 10.58
N TRP A 345 24.76 16.18 11.35
CA TRP A 345 24.23 16.54 12.67
C TRP A 345 25.32 16.77 13.72
N ARG A 346 26.45 16.05 13.66
CA ARG A 346 27.63 16.34 14.51
C ARG A 346 28.22 17.71 14.26
N GLY A 347 28.08 18.25 13.05
CA GLY A 347 28.59 19.56 12.67
C GLY A 347 27.72 20.74 13.13
N LYS A 348 26.48 20.49 13.58
CA LYS A 348 25.54 21.56 13.98
C LYS A 348 25.87 22.12 15.36
N ALA A 349 25.84 23.45 15.47
CA ALA A 349 26.08 24.14 16.73
C ALA A 349 24.97 23.85 17.76
N GLY A 350 25.35 23.60 19.02
CA GLY A 350 24.41 23.32 20.11
C GLY A 350 23.74 21.94 20.05
N VAL A 351 24.17 21.08 19.13
CA VAL A 351 23.66 19.71 19.00
C VAL A 351 24.58 18.74 19.75
N HIS A 352 23.97 17.80 20.46
CA HIS A 352 24.64 16.78 21.26
C HIS A 352 24.21 15.38 20.80
N GLU A 353 25.17 14.52 20.47
CA GLU A 353 24.91 13.10 20.23
C GLU A 353 24.66 12.40 21.57
N ILE A 354 23.51 11.73 21.69
CA ILE A 354 23.10 11.06 22.94
C ILE A 354 23.01 9.54 22.81
N ALA A 355 22.94 9.03 21.58
CA ALA A 355 22.99 7.60 21.30
C ALA A 355 23.56 7.36 19.90
N TYR A 356 24.33 6.27 19.75
CA TYR A 356 24.87 5.83 18.47
C TYR A 356 24.85 4.30 18.42
N PHE A 357 24.45 3.76 17.28
CA PHE A 357 24.45 2.32 17.03
C PHE A 357 24.83 2.00 15.59
N ASP A 358 25.82 1.10 15.43
CA ASP A 358 26.17 0.49 14.15
C ASP A 358 26.07 -1.02 14.26
N ALA A 359 25.01 -1.60 13.70
CA ALA A 359 24.79 -3.05 13.69
C ALA A 359 25.83 -3.81 12.84
N ARG A 360 26.59 -3.11 11.99
CA ARG A 360 27.47 -3.73 10.99
C ARG A 360 28.79 -4.16 11.60
N THR A 361 29.19 -5.38 11.25
CA THR A 361 30.55 -5.88 11.45
C THR A 361 31.57 -5.12 10.58
N GLY A 362 32.86 -5.24 10.92
CA GLY A 362 33.93 -4.66 10.09
C GLY A 362 33.92 -5.15 8.63
N THR A 363 33.55 -6.41 8.42
CA THR A 363 33.39 -7.01 7.09
C THR A 363 32.23 -6.38 6.32
N GLU A 364 31.09 -6.17 6.98
CA GLU A 364 29.91 -5.55 6.38
C GLU A 364 30.15 -4.07 6.06
N ARG A 365 30.83 -3.32 6.93
CA ARG A 365 31.27 -1.94 6.63
C ARG A 365 32.14 -1.89 5.38
N SER A 366 33.12 -2.78 5.29
CA SER A 366 34.01 -2.87 4.13
C SER A 366 33.24 -3.27 2.86
N ARG A 367 32.27 -4.19 2.98
CA ARG A 367 31.40 -4.60 1.87
C ARG A 367 30.52 -3.46 1.40
N TYR A 368 29.90 -2.71 2.32
CA TYR A 368 29.10 -1.53 2.01
C TYR A 368 29.92 -0.49 1.23
N ALA A 369 31.12 -0.15 1.72
CA ALA A 369 32.00 0.82 1.06
C ALA A 369 32.39 0.38 -0.36
N ARG A 370 32.66 -0.93 -0.57
CA ARG A 370 32.90 -1.49 -1.91
C ARG A 370 31.69 -1.36 -2.81
N LEU A 371 30.50 -1.75 -2.35
CA LEU A 371 29.26 -1.66 -3.14
C LEU A 371 28.91 -0.22 -3.50
N ARG A 372 29.03 0.72 -2.55
CA ARG A 372 28.86 2.16 -2.80
C ARG A 372 29.81 2.65 -3.89
N SER A 373 31.08 2.26 -3.83
CA SER A 373 32.07 2.63 -4.84
C SER A 373 31.77 2.03 -6.22
N VAL A 374 31.27 0.80 -6.28
CA VAL A 374 30.81 0.17 -7.53
C VAL A 374 29.63 0.93 -8.11
N LEU A 375 28.61 1.21 -7.29
CA LEU A 375 27.42 1.95 -7.69
C LEU A 375 27.75 3.32 -8.29
N ILE A 376 28.60 4.11 -7.61
CA ILE A 376 29.00 5.43 -8.12
C ILE A 376 29.73 5.31 -9.47
N ARG A 377 30.60 4.30 -9.64
CA ARG A 377 31.27 4.07 -10.92
C ARG A 377 30.30 3.68 -12.02
N GLU A 378 29.32 2.84 -11.72
CA GLU A 378 28.28 2.43 -12.68
C GLU A 378 27.42 3.61 -13.13
N LEU A 379 26.99 4.46 -12.19
CA LEU A 379 26.22 5.67 -12.51
C LEU A 379 26.99 6.59 -13.46
N LYS A 380 28.26 6.88 -13.15
CA LYS A 380 29.12 7.71 -13.99
C LYS A 380 29.39 7.07 -15.37
N ALA A 381 29.63 5.76 -15.42
CA ALA A 381 29.86 5.06 -16.67
C ALA A 381 28.60 5.04 -17.57
N ALA A 382 27.41 5.13 -16.97
CA ALA A 382 26.14 5.25 -17.68
C ALA A 382 25.79 6.71 -18.06
N GLY A 383 26.63 7.69 -17.69
CA GLY A 383 26.37 9.12 -17.92
C GLY A 383 25.26 9.69 -17.03
N LEU A 384 25.05 9.11 -15.85
CA LEU A 384 24.05 9.50 -14.85
C LEU A 384 24.71 10.16 -13.63
N ASP A 385 25.67 11.05 -13.88
CA ASP A 385 26.45 11.75 -12.85
C ASP A 385 25.56 12.54 -11.88
N GLU A 386 24.43 13.06 -12.37
CA GLU A 386 23.43 13.78 -11.57
C GLU A 386 22.78 12.92 -10.48
N LEU A 387 22.78 11.59 -10.61
CA LEU A 387 22.22 10.67 -9.63
C LEU A 387 23.21 10.25 -8.53
N VAL A 388 24.48 10.65 -8.63
CA VAL A 388 25.52 10.27 -7.67
C VAL A 388 25.23 10.76 -6.25
N PRO A 389 24.78 12.01 -6.00
CA PRO A 389 24.42 12.48 -4.65
C PRO A 389 23.30 11.64 -4.01
N ALA A 390 22.33 11.19 -4.82
CA ALA A 390 21.20 10.39 -4.36
C ALA A 390 21.62 9.03 -3.77
N VAL A 391 22.84 8.55 -4.01
CA VAL A 391 23.37 7.31 -3.40
C VAL A 391 23.37 7.38 -1.88
N ASP A 392 23.62 8.56 -1.29
CA ASP A 392 23.66 8.75 0.16
C ASP A 392 22.52 9.62 0.68
N GLU A 393 21.94 10.47 -0.17
CA GLU A 393 20.87 11.40 0.22
C GLU A 393 19.47 10.83 0.03
N ASN A 394 19.27 9.91 -0.93
CA ASN A 394 17.97 9.31 -1.19
C ASN A 394 18.10 7.96 -1.92
N ALA A 395 18.81 7.03 -1.30
CA ALA A 395 19.02 5.69 -1.85
C ALA A 395 17.70 4.94 -2.05
N PHE A 396 16.66 5.30 -1.28
CA PHE A 396 15.31 4.79 -1.47
C PHE A 396 14.73 5.18 -2.84
N ALA A 397 14.71 6.47 -3.19
CA ALA A 397 14.20 6.92 -4.48
C ALA A 397 15.07 6.39 -5.63
N LEU A 398 16.40 6.43 -5.47
CA LEU A 398 17.33 5.91 -6.47
C LEU A 398 17.07 4.43 -6.79
N ALA A 399 16.76 3.59 -5.79
CA ALA A 399 16.44 2.18 -6.00
C ALA A 399 15.19 1.93 -6.87
N ASN A 400 14.30 2.92 -6.95
CA ASN A 400 13.04 2.86 -7.71
C ASN A 400 13.13 3.58 -9.07
N ASP A 401 14.29 4.16 -9.41
CA ASP A 401 14.47 4.88 -10.66
C ASP A 401 14.42 3.90 -11.86
N PRO A 402 13.50 4.12 -12.83
CA PRO A 402 13.33 3.24 -13.98
C PRO A 402 14.51 3.29 -14.95
N ALA A 403 15.31 4.36 -14.97
CA ALA A 403 16.48 4.51 -15.83
C ALA A 403 17.62 3.57 -15.41
N LEU A 404 17.64 3.10 -14.16
CA LEU A 404 18.72 2.24 -13.68
C LEU A 404 18.60 0.79 -14.17
N PRO A 405 19.71 0.15 -14.59
CA PRO A 405 19.76 -1.28 -14.83
C PRO A 405 19.43 -2.11 -13.59
N GLU A 406 18.88 -3.32 -13.78
CA GLU A 406 18.55 -4.23 -12.68
C GLU A 406 19.76 -4.61 -11.81
N SER A 407 20.96 -4.73 -12.41
CA SER A 407 22.20 -4.97 -11.68
C SER A 407 22.51 -3.86 -10.68
N THR A 408 22.39 -2.61 -11.11
CA THR A 408 22.61 -1.40 -10.29
C THR A 408 21.57 -1.31 -9.17
N ARG A 409 20.29 -1.58 -9.47
CA ARG A 409 19.25 -1.69 -8.42
C ARG A 409 19.56 -2.78 -7.40
N SER A 410 20.07 -3.93 -7.84
CA SER A 410 20.44 -5.03 -6.94
C SER A 410 21.59 -4.64 -5.99
N THR A 411 22.52 -3.80 -6.45
CA THR A 411 23.59 -3.22 -5.63
C THR A 411 23.02 -2.32 -4.55
N ILE A 412 22.09 -1.43 -4.90
CA ILE A 412 21.40 -0.55 -3.94
C ILE A 412 20.63 -1.37 -2.91
N VAL A 413 19.87 -2.39 -3.34
CA VAL A 413 19.15 -3.31 -2.43
C VAL A 413 20.12 -4.03 -1.48
N SER A 414 21.28 -4.43 -1.98
CA SER A 414 22.31 -5.07 -1.15
C SER A 414 22.90 -4.11 -0.11
N MET A 415 23.16 -2.86 -0.50
CA MET A 415 23.57 -1.81 0.44
C MET A 415 22.51 -1.57 1.53
N ARG A 416 21.24 -1.45 1.14
CA ARG A 416 20.10 -1.27 2.07
C ARG A 416 19.93 -2.44 3.05
N ARG A 417 20.24 -3.67 2.63
CA ARG A 417 20.21 -4.86 3.49
C ARG A 417 21.37 -4.91 4.48
N ILE A 418 22.55 -4.42 4.10
CA ILE A 418 23.68 -4.28 5.02
C ILE A 418 23.38 -3.18 6.05
N GLY A 419 22.67 -2.14 5.63
CA GLY A 419 22.32 -1.01 6.47
C GLY A 419 23.45 0.00 6.63
N VAL A 420 23.22 0.97 7.51
CA VAL A 420 24.12 2.07 7.85
C VAL A 420 23.96 2.38 9.34
N PRO A 421 24.90 3.09 9.99
CA PRO A 421 24.75 3.42 11.40
C PRO A 421 23.58 4.38 11.61
N THR A 422 23.08 4.42 12.83
CA THR A 422 22.02 5.34 13.26
C THR A 422 22.45 6.02 14.55
N ALA A 423 22.15 7.31 14.69
CA ALA A 423 22.42 8.07 15.89
C ALA A 423 21.22 8.95 16.27
N VAL A 424 21.11 9.26 17.55
CA VAL A 424 20.12 10.21 18.08
C VAL A 424 20.85 11.41 18.63
N PHE A 425 20.36 12.58 18.25
CA PHE A 425 20.86 13.87 18.65
C PHE A 425 19.80 14.66 19.39
N VAL A 426 20.24 15.49 20.34
CA VAL A 426 19.41 16.53 20.95
C VAL A 426 20.01 17.88 20.62
N GLY A 427 19.18 18.82 20.22
CA GLY A 427 19.62 20.18 19.90
C GLY A 427 18.55 21.22 20.13
N PRO A 428 18.92 22.50 19.98
CA PRO A 428 17.96 23.59 20.06
C PRO A 428 16.96 23.50 18.89
N PRO A 429 15.74 24.04 19.03
CA PRO A 429 14.72 23.94 17.98
C PRO A 429 15.15 24.44 16.60
N GLU A 430 16.05 25.42 16.57
CA GLU A 430 16.60 26.03 15.36
C GLU A 430 17.43 25.03 14.52
N ALA A 431 17.90 23.92 15.11
CA ALA A 431 18.70 22.91 14.43
C ALA A 431 17.94 22.19 13.29
N VAL A 432 16.61 22.30 13.26
CA VAL A 432 15.74 21.75 12.20
C VAL A 432 15.58 22.73 11.02
N SER A 433 15.97 24.00 11.18
CA SER A 433 15.65 25.12 10.26
C SER A 433 16.59 25.27 9.05
N GLU A 434 17.31 24.23 8.67
CA GLU A 434 18.11 24.21 7.45
C GLU A 434 17.72 22.96 6.64
N THR A 435 16.70 23.11 5.79
CA THR A 435 16.55 22.45 4.48
C THR A 435 15.31 22.94 3.75
#